data_AF-A0A915DAH3-F1
#
_entry.id   AF-A0A915DAH3-F1
#
_cell.length_a   1.000
_cell.length_b   1.000
_cell.length_c   1.000
_cell.angle_alpha   90.00
_cell.angle_beta   90.00
_cell.angle_gamma   90.00
#
_symmetry.space_group_name_H-M   'P 1'
#
loop_
_entity.id
_entity.type
_entity.pdbx_description
1 polymer ?
#
loop_
_entity_poly.entity_id
_entity_poly.type
_entity_poly.pdbx_seq_one_letter_code
_entity_poly.pdbx_strand_id
1 'polypeptide(L)'
;MREARKIRSLRDDQRRRMMDVLSGDVADCLDLDENQQAFRQTLWYLLTKVLFLLNIVLQFVLLGAFIGRGYNAWCWNVFISVFGMDDPYNDRWVKAPVFPTDALCDFVVRQLGNSHRHTIQCMLMITSSTRKCSYFSLSTFLLLE
;
A
#
# COMPACT_ATOMS: atom_id res chain seq x y z
N MET A 1 16.20 19.93 34.74
CA MET A 1 17.07 18.88 35.37
C MET A 1 18.18 19.38 36.31
N ARG A 2 18.90 20.49 36.05
CA ARG A 2 19.96 20.98 36.99
C ARG A 2 19.40 21.56 38.29
N GLU A 3 18.20 22.13 38.26
CA GLU A 3 17.54 22.71 39.43
C GLU A 3 17.00 21.66 40.41
N ALA A 4 16.53 20.51 39.92
CA ALA A 4 16.09 19.39 40.74
C ALA A 4 17.20 18.85 41.67
N ARG A 5 18.47 18.97 41.28
CA ARG A 5 19.61 18.59 42.13
C ARG A 5 19.84 19.52 43.31
N LYS A 6 19.48 20.82 43.20
CA LYS A 6 19.66 21.78 44.30
C LYS A 6 18.74 21.48 45.48
N ILE A 7 17.53 20.95 45.23
CA ILE A 7 16.45 20.67 46.19
C ILE A 7 16.94 19.89 47.42
N ARG A 8 17.91 18.97 47.25
CA ARG A 8 18.47 18.14 48.33
C ARG A 8 19.25 18.92 49.40
N SER A 9 19.73 20.11 49.05
CA SER A 9 20.52 20.98 49.95
C SER A 9 19.70 22.10 50.61
N LEU A 10 18.41 22.24 50.28
CA LEU A 10 17.55 23.31 50.80
C LEU A 10 16.77 22.90 52.06
N ARG A 11 16.57 23.90 52.94
CA ARG A 11 15.72 23.86 54.13
C ARG A 11 14.27 23.51 53.75
N ASP A 12 13.57 22.78 54.62
CA ASP A 12 12.27 22.13 54.30
C ASP A 12 11.20 23.09 53.71
N ASP A 13 11.10 24.32 54.19
CA ASP A 13 10.11 25.30 53.69
C ASP A 13 10.42 25.79 52.27
N GLN A 14 11.70 26.02 51.95
CA GLN A 14 12.13 26.39 50.60
C GLN A 14 12.02 25.21 49.64
N ARG A 15 12.20 23.99 50.16
CA ARG A 15 12.08 22.74 49.40
C ARG A 15 10.67 22.52 48.88
N ARG A 16 9.64 22.78 49.70
CA ARG A 16 8.22 22.63 49.29
C ARG A 16 7.87 23.57 48.15
N ARG A 17 8.20 24.86 48.28
CA ARG A 17 7.93 25.86 47.21
C ARG A 17 8.62 25.51 45.90
N MET A 18 9.87 25.05 45.97
CA MET A 18 10.62 24.69 44.77
C MET A 18 10.13 23.37 44.15
N MET A 19 9.58 22.46 44.95
CA MET A 19 8.89 21.27 44.45
C MET A 19 7.61 21.62 43.70
N ASP A 20 6.82 22.59 44.20
CA ASP A 20 5.58 23.01 43.53
C ASP A 20 5.91 23.62 42.15
N VAL A 21 6.90 24.51 42.07
CA VAL A 21 7.37 25.09 40.80
C VAL A 21 7.89 24.01 39.85
N LEU A 22 8.71 23.08 40.35
CA LEU A 22 9.26 22.01 39.53
C LEU A 22 8.17 21.06 39.01
N SER A 23 7.12 20.81 39.81
CA SER A 23 6.00 19.97 39.39
C SER A 23 5.21 20.59 38.24
N GLY A 24 5.05 21.92 38.24
CA GLY A 24 4.47 22.66 37.11
C GLY A 24 5.33 22.56 35.85
N ASP A 25 6.63 22.84 35.95
CA ASP A 25 7.55 22.74 34.81
C ASP A 25 7.61 21.34 34.21
N VAL A 26 7.58 20.30 35.06
CA VAL A 26 7.57 18.89 34.61
C VAL A 26 6.24 18.52 33.97
N ALA A 27 5.11 19.00 34.51
CA ALA A 27 3.80 18.78 33.91
C ALA A 27 3.71 19.42 32.51
N ASP A 28 4.15 20.67 32.35
CA ASP A 28 4.19 21.36 31.05
C ASP A 28 5.10 20.60 30.05
N CYS A 29 6.26 20.10 30.50
CA CYS A 29 7.15 19.30 29.66
C CYS A 29 6.52 17.96 29.25
N LEU A 30 5.76 17.31 30.15
CA LEU A 30 5.08 16.04 29.86
C LEU A 30 3.92 16.25 28.87
N ASP A 31 3.14 17.32 29.01
CA ASP A 31 2.05 17.66 28.08
C ASP A 31 2.58 17.96 26.67
N LEU A 32 3.70 18.68 26.57
CA LEU A 32 4.37 18.95 25.29
C LEU A 32 4.89 17.66 24.63
N ASP A 33 5.46 16.73 25.42
CA ASP A 33 5.98 15.48 24.89
C ASP A 33 4.85 14.53 24.46
N GLU A 34 3.75 14.44 25.22
CA GLU A 34 2.57 13.66 24.86
C GLU A 34 1.94 14.18 23.55
N ASN A 35 1.74 15.50 23.44
CA ASN A 35 1.21 16.12 22.23
C ASN A 35 2.13 15.93 21.02
N GLN A 36 3.46 16.03 21.21
CA GLN A 36 4.44 15.80 20.16
C GLN A 36 4.50 14.33 19.72
N GLN A 37 4.39 13.40 20.66
CA GLN A 37 4.34 11.95 20.38
C GLN A 37 3.05 11.59 19.63
N ALA A 38 1.91 12.12 20.04
CA ALA A 38 0.62 11.92 19.38
C ALA A 38 0.68 12.39 17.91
N PHE A 39 1.16 13.62 17.68
CA PHE A 39 1.31 14.15 16.32
C PHE A 39 2.25 13.30 15.45
N ARG A 40 3.38 12.86 16.02
CA ARG A 40 4.35 12.02 15.31
C ARG A 40 3.75 10.68 14.90
N GLN A 41 2.98 10.04 15.78
CA GLN A 41 2.31 8.77 15.48
C GLN A 41 1.25 8.94 14.37
N THR A 42 0.45 10.00 14.44
CA THR A 42 -0.56 10.30 13.41
C THR A 42 0.08 10.55 12.04
N LEU A 43 1.22 11.26 12.00
CA LEU A 43 1.95 11.52 10.77
C LEU A 43 2.44 10.22 10.11
N TRP A 44 3.04 9.31 10.88
CA TRP A 44 3.50 8.00 10.36
C TRP A 44 2.35 7.13 9.86
N TYR A 45 1.22 7.16 10.56
CA TYR A 45 0.00 6.45 10.15
C TYR A 45 -0.53 6.97 8.81
N LEU A 46 -0.68 8.30 8.68
CA LEU A 46 -1.12 8.94 7.44
C LEU A 46 -0.18 8.65 6.27
N LEU A 47 1.14 8.75 6.50
CA LEU A 47 2.15 8.46 5.49
C LEU A 47 2.04 7.01 4.98
N THR A 48 1.86 6.06 5.90
CA THR A 48 1.72 4.64 5.55
C THR A 48 0.47 4.39 4.71
N LYS A 49 -0.67 5.01 5.07
CA LYS A 49 -1.92 4.91 4.30
C LYS A 49 -1.77 5.49 2.89
N VAL A 50 -1.05 6.61 2.73
CA VAL A 50 -0.78 7.21 1.40
C VAL A 50 0.14 6.31 0.56
N LEU A 51 1.21 5.76 1.14
CA LEU A 51 2.11 4.82 0.45
C LEU A 51 1.36 3.58 -0.04
N PHE A 52 0.38 3.11 0.72
CA PHE A 52 -0.49 2.00 0.33
C PHE A 52 -1.33 2.30 -0.91
N LEU A 53 -1.98 3.46 -0.95
CA LEU A 53 -2.77 3.88 -2.10
C LEU A 53 -1.87 4.01 -3.35
N LEU A 54 -0.67 4.56 -3.19
CA LEU A 54 0.29 4.67 -4.28
C LEU A 54 0.75 3.29 -4.77
N ASN A 55 0.96 2.33 -3.88
CA ASN A 55 1.33 0.96 -4.24
C ASN A 55 0.27 0.29 -5.12
N ILE A 56 -1.00 0.42 -4.76
CA ILE A 56 -2.13 -0.13 -5.52
C ILE A 56 -2.23 0.53 -6.90
N VAL A 57 -2.11 1.86 -6.98
CA VAL A 57 -2.14 2.60 -8.25
C VAL A 57 -0.97 2.20 -9.15
N LEU A 58 0.24 2.10 -8.59
CA LEU A 58 1.42 1.69 -9.34
C LEU A 58 1.29 0.26 -9.87
N GLN A 59 0.74 -0.66 -9.07
CA GLN A 59 0.47 -2.03 -9.50
C GLN A 59 -0.54 -2.07 -10.66
N PHE A 60 -1.58 -1.23 -10.62
CA PHE A 60 -2.55 -1.12 -11.71
C PHE A 60 -1.93 -0.52 -12.99
N VAL A 61 -1.10 0.51 -12.86
CA VAL A 61 -0.41 1.15 -14.00
C VAL A 61 0.61 0.20 -14.63
N LEU A 62 1.42 -0.51 -13.83
CA LEU A 62 2.40 -1.49 -14.32
C LEU A 62 1.71 -2.64 -15.06
N LEU A 63 0.57 -3.11 -14.55
CA LEU A 63 -0.25 -4.13 -15.22
C LEU A 63 -0.74 -3.63 -16.58
N GLY A 64 -1.23 -2.40 -16.64
CA GLY A 64 -1.71 -1.80 -17.89
C GLY A 64 -0.61 -1.49 -18.89
N ALA A 65 0.58 -1.10 -18.44
CA ALA A 65 1.73 -0.88 -19.30
C ALA A 65 2.28 -2.19 -19.88
N PHE A 66 2.21 -3.30 -19.13
CA PHE A 66 2.71 -4.59 -19.60
C PHE A 66 1.72 -5.30 -20.55
N ILE A 67 0.42 -5.19 -20.31
CA ILE A 67 -0.63 -5.75 -21.18
C ILE A 67 -0.81 -4.88 -22.43
N GLY A 68 -0.83 -3.55 -22.26
CA GLY A 68 -0.97 -2.58 -23.33
C GLY A 68 0.39 -2.24 -23.94
N ARG A 69 0.96 -3.11 -24.77
CA ARG A 69 2.05 -2.69 -25.68
C ARG A 69 1.48 -1.67 -26.70
N GLY A 70 1.36 -0.41 -26.28
CA GLY A 70 1.13 0.75 -27.17
C GLY A 70 -0.12 1.60 -26.92
N TYR A 71 -0.97 1.31 -25.93
CA TYR A 71 -2.19 2.11 -25.69
C TYR A 71 -2.26 2.62 -24.24
N ASN A 72 -1.65 3.78 -23.97
CA ASN A 72 -1.69 4.45 -22.65
C ASN A 72 -3.13 4.77 -22.18
N ALA A 73 -4.10 4.80 -23.09
CA ALA A 73 -5.51 4.98 -22.75
C ALA A 73 -6.18 3.72 -22.18
N TRP A 74 -5.54 2.55 -22.20
CA TRP A 74 -6.15 1.31 -21.68
C TRP A 74 -6.49 1.41 -20.18
N CYS A 75 -5.59 1.95 -19.36
CA CYS A 75 -5.83 2.16 -17.93
C CYS A 75 -7.03 3.10 -17.67
N TRP A 76 -7.19 4.14 -18.49
CA TRP A 76 -8.29 5.11 -18.38
C TRP A 76 -9.63 4.47 -18.73
N ASN A 77 -9.71 3.69 -19.81
CA ASN A 77 -10.93 2.97 -20.20
C ASN A 77 -11.34 1.91 -19.16
N VAL A 78 -10.39 1.22 -18.54
CA VAL A 78 -10.68 0.26 -17.46
C VAL A 78 -11.17 0.98 -16.21
N PHE A 79 -10.62 2.15 -15.88
CA PHE A 79 -11.08 2.93 -14.74
C PHE A 79 -12.52 3.42 -14.93
N ILE A 80 -12.86 3.98 -16.10
CA ILE A 80 -14.21 4.48 -16.39
C ILE A 80 -15.24 3.34 -16.38
N SER A 81 -14.90 2.19 -16.95
CA SER A 81 -15.78 1.01 -16.93
C SER A 81 -15.98 0.47 -15.50
N VAL A 82 -14.94 0.31 -14.69
CA VAL A 82 -15.06 -0.16 -13.30
C VAL A 82 -15.83 0.81 -12.41
N PHE A 83 -15.65 2.11 -12.61
CA PHE A 83 -16.36 3.15 -11.85
C PHE A 83 -17.76 3.48 -12.41
N GLY A 84 -18.25 2.73 -13.41
CA GLY A 84 -19.63 2.80 -13.89
C GLY A 84 -19.98 4.09 -14.62
N MET A 85 -18.99 4.75 -15.23
CA MET A 85 -19.19 5.97 -16.04
C MET A 85 -19.39 5.68 -17.53
N ASP A 86 -19.43 4.41 -17.94
CA ASP A 86 -19.69 4.01 -19.33
C ASP A 86 -21.16 3.58 -19.51
N ASP A 87 -21.93 4.53 -20.04
CA ASP A 87 -23.14 4.38 -20.89
C ASP A 87 -24.28 3.42 -20.44
N PRO A 88 -25.50 3.93 -20.15
CA PRO A 88 -26.69 3.12 -19.87
C PRO A 88 -27.28 2.39 -21.09
N TYR A 89 -26.70 2.50 -22.29
CA TYR A 89 -27.21 1.86 -23.51
C TYR A 89 -26.15 1.08 -24.28
N ASN A 90 -25.43 0.14 -23.66
CA ASN A 90 -24.87 -0.97 -24.41
C ASN A 90 -24.52 -2.17 -23.52
N ASP A 91 -25.40 -3.15 -23.57
CA ASP A 91 -25.25 -4.47 -22.96
C ASP A 91 -24.18 -5.31 -23.70
N ARG A 92 -22.90 -4.89 -23.58
CA ARG A 92 -21.74 -5.62 -24.13
C ARG A 92 -20.69 -5.97 -23.08
N TRP A 93 -21.09 -5.99 -21.81
CA TRP A 93 -20.30 -6.48 -20.66
C TRP A 93 -19.96 -7.99 -20.73
N VAL A 94 -20.02 -8.64 -21.90
CA VAL A 94 -19.89 -10.10 -22.03
C VAL A 94 -18.73 -10.56 -22.93
N LYS A 95 -18.03 -9.71 -23.70
CA LYS A 95 -17.02 -10.22 -24.65
C LYS A 95 -15.74 -9.41 -24.80
N ALA A 96 -15.20 -8.89 -23.71
CA ALA A 96 -13.75 -8.69 -23.67
C ALA A 96 -13.14 -9.97 -23.05
N PRO A 97 -12.35 -10.77 -23.79
CA PRO A 97 -11.62 -11.90 -23.21
C PRO A 97 -10.46 -11.30 -22.40
N VAL A 98 -10.80 -10.64 -21.29
CA VAL A 98 -9.85 -9.85 -20.51
C VAL A 98 -8.77 -10.75 -19.94
N PHE A 99 -9.06 -12.01 -19.61
CA PHE A 99 -8.05 -13.00 -19.25
C PHE A 99 -8.62 -14.43 -19.36
N PRO A 100 -8.21 -15.28 -20.33
CA PRO A 100 -8.22 -16.72 -20.09
C PRO A 100 -7.18 -17.02 -18.99
N THR A 101 -7.60 -17.67 -17.91
CA THR A 101 -6.81 -17.87 -16.68
C THR A 101 -5.54 -18.69 -16.90
N ASP A 102 -5.47 -19.43 -18.02
CA ASP A 102 -4.31 -20.17 -18.48
C ASP A 102 -4.02 -19.82 -19.95
N ALA A 103 -2.82 -19.31 -20.24
CA ALA A 103 -2.37 -19.12 -21.61
C ALA A 103 -1.79 -20.44 -22.13
N LEU A 104 -2.58 -21.18 -22.92
CA LEU A 104 -2.11 -22.35 -23.64
C LEU A 104 -1.30 -21.89 -24.86
N CYS A 105 0.00 -22.20 -24.89
CA CYS A 105 0.83 -22.05 -26.08
C CYS A 105 0.87 -23.39 -26.80
N ASP A 106 0.33 -23.41 -28.02
CA ASP A 106 0.30 -24.61 -28.87
C ASP A 106 1.44 -24.51 -29.89
N PHE A 107 2.36 -25.49 -29.88
CA PHE A 107 3.47 -25.55 -30.84
C PHE A 107 3.38 -26.82 -31.69
N VAL A 108 3.69 -26.67 -32.99
CA VAL A 108 3.68 -27.77 -33.96
C VAL A 108 5.10 -28.17 -34.28
N VAL A 109 5.56 -29.31 -33.76
CA VAL A 109 6.87 -29.88 -34.14
C VAL A 109 6.67 -30.67 -35.43
N ARG A 110 7.36 -30.27 -36.50
CA ARG A 110 7.34 -31.01 -37.77
C ARG A 110 8.41 -32.10 -37.74
N GLN A 111 8.01 -33.37 -37.65
CA GLN A 111 8.85 -34.50 -38.05
C GLN A 111 8.39 -35.02 -39.42
N LEU A 112 9.33 -35.49 -40.24
CA LEU A 112 9.11 -35.91 -41.62
C LEU A 112 8.04 -37.04 -41.66
N GLY A 113 6.79 -36.69 -42.01
CA GLY A 113 5.68 -37.63 -42.17
C GLY A 113 4.58 -37.60 -41.09
N ASN A 114 4.73 -36.91 -39.96
CA ASN A 114 3.65 -36.77 -38.98
C ASN A 114 3.79 -35.49 -38.14
N SER A 115 2.77 -34.62 -38.13
CA SER A 115 2.74 -33.41 -37.32
C SER A 115 1.92 -33.65 -36.04
N HIS A 116 2.57 -33.83 -34.90
CA HIS A 116 1.90 -33.88 -33.59
C HIS A 116 1.84 -32.48 -32.97
N ARG A 117 0.68 -32.12 -32.43
CA ARG A 117 0.46 -30.87 -31.69
C ARG A 117 0.72 -31.09 -30.21
N HIS A 118 1.50 -30.21 -29.60
CA HIS A 118 1.78 -30.23 -28.17
C HIS A 118 1.37 -28.89 -27.55
N THR A 119 0.47 -28.96 -26.56
CA THR A 119 0.00 -27.82 -25.78
C THR A 119 0.79 -27.74 -24.47
N ILE A 120 1.49 -26.63 -24.23
CA ILE A 120 2.09 -26.34 -22.92
C ILE A 120 1.33 -25.23 -22.22
N GLN A 121 1.25 -25.33 -20.90
CA GLN A 121 0.74 -24.27 -20.05
C GLN A 121 1.86 -23.23 -19.88
N CYS A 122 1.73 -22.09 -20.57
CA CYS A 122 2.64 -20.97 -20.35
C CYS A 122 2.17 -20.19 -19.12
N MET A 123 3.02 -20.15 -18.08
CA MET A 123 2.83 -19.21 -16.99
C MET A 123 3.04 -17.80 -17.53
N LEU A 124 1.93 -17.10 -17.77
CA LEU A 124 1.96 -15.70 -18.13
C LEU A 124 2.60 -14.93 -16.96
N MET A 125 3.76 -14.29 -17.18
CA MET A 125 4.49 -13.55 -16.13
C MET A 125 3.62 -12.47 -15.46
N ILE A 126 2.60 -11.99 -16.16
CA ILE A 126 1.56 -11.05 -15.69
C ILE A 126 0.79 -11.58 -14.48
N THR A 127 0.24 -12.81 -14.59
CA THR A 127 -0.69 -13.37 -13.58
C THR A 127 0.05 -13.82 -12.31
N SER A 128 1.33 -14.17 -12.42
CA SER A 128 2.14 -14.58 -11.26
C SER A 128 2.54 -13.39 -10.38
N SER A 129 2.69 -12.19 -10.98
CA SER A 129 3.14 -10.98 -10.28
C SER A 129 2.01 -10.22 -9.59
N THR A 130 0.81 -10.10 -10.20
CA THR A 130 -0.36 -9.45 -9.54
C THR A 130 -0.79 -10.16 -8.28
N ARG A 131 -0.76 -11.49 -8.29
CA ARG A 131 -1.08 -12.31 -7.12
C ARG A 131 -0.07 -12.08 -5.98
N LYS A 132 1.23 -12.11 -6.26
CA LYS A 132 2.29 -11.90 -5.25
C LYS A 132 2.26 -10.50 -4.64
N CYS A 133 2.08 -9.46 -5.45
CA CYS A 133 1.97 -8.07 -4.96
C CYS A 133 0.68 -7.85 -4.14
N SER A 134 -0.44 -8.45 -4.54
CA SER A 134 -1.70 -8.37 -3.77
C SER A 134 -1.58 -9.03 -2.40
N TYR A 135 -0.90 -10.17 -2.28
CA TYR A 135 -0.65 -10.81 -0.98
C TYR A 135 0.27 -9.96 -0.10
N PHE A 136 1.29 -9.30 -0.67
CA PHE A 136 2.20 -8.42 0.08
C PHE A 136 1.49 -7.14 0.59
N SER A 137 0.63 -6.56 -0.24
CA SER A 137 -0.24 -5.45 0.17
C SER A 137 -1.21 -5.89 1.28
N LEU A 138 -1.84 -7.06 1.14
CA LEU A 138 -2.77 -7.59 2.15
C LEU A 138 -2.07 -7.93 3.48
N SER A 139 -0.88 -8.54 3.43
CA SER A 139 -0.13 -8.90 4.64
C SER A 139 0.32 -7.67 5.43
N THR A 140 0.68 -6.59 4.73
CA THR A 140 1.08 -5.34 5.36
C THR A 140 -0.12 -4.61 5.96
N PHE A 141 -1.32 -4.76 5.39
CA PHE A 141 -2.56 -4.20 5.94
C PHE A 141 -2.99 -4.95 7.22
N LEU A 142 -2.95 -6.29 7.21
CA LEU A 142 -3.26 -7.15 8.36
C LEU A 142 -2.28 -6.99 9.54
N LEU A 143 -1.07 -6.50 9.30
CA LEU A 143 -0.08 -6.24 10.36
C LEU A 143 -0.17 -4.82 10.93
N LEU A 144 -0.94 -3.92 10.30
CA LEU A 144 -1.11 -2.52 10.68
C LEU A 144 -2.50 -2.19 11.25
N GLU A 145 -3.42 -3.15 11.27
CA GLU A 145 -4.68 -3.16 12.04
C GLU A 145 -4.56 -4.11 13.23
#